data_AF-A0AAN9E4S2-F1
#
_entry.id   AF-A0AAN9E4S2-F1
#
_cell.length_a   1.000
_cell.length_b   1.000
_cell.length_c   1.000
_cell.angle_alpha   90.00
_cell.angle_beta   90.00
_cell.angle_gamma   90.00
#
_symmetry.space_group_name_H-M   'P 1'
#
loop_
_entity.id
_entity.type
_entity.pdbx_description
1 polymer ?
#
loop_
_entity_poly.entity_id
_entity_poly.type
_entity_poly.pdbx_seq_one_letter_code
_entity_poly.pdbx_strand_id
1 'polypeptide(L)'
;MAFIVNRFHFPNRSIYTVNLHGTHIITTVTATPSIVRKWLSTTLYHRRYDNCFVVGLGVQWTPHGDPPAETLQLCIGHRCLIFQLCYTDRVPLKLRRFLMDPDNTFVGFWNHSDRVKLRGSLHRLEMCKDPVDLRLHVVTEYHENLSRAQTRVIVKKCLGYDVERGNDVSKSYWRVGVLSEEQVLYACVDAHCAFLVGRFCTALGN
;
A
#
# COMPACT_ATOMS: atom_id res chain seq x y z
N MET A 1 -18.78 -1.94 -3.76
CA MET A 1 -18.29 -1.09 -2.66
C MET A 1 -17.40 -1.92 -1.76
N ALA A 2 -16.31 -1.35 -1.23
CA ALA A 2 -15.44 -2.07 -0.29
C ALA A 2 -15.99 -1.96 1.14
N PHE A 3 -15.83 -3.00 1.96
CA PHE A 3 -16.27 -2.99 3.36
C PHE A 3 -15.45 -3.97 4.22
N ILE A 4 -15.50 -3.79 5.54
CA ILE A 4 -14.86 -4.70 6.50
C ILE A 4 -15.83 -5.84 6.82
N VAL A 5 -15.39 -7.07 6.62
CA VAL A 5 -16.14 -8.29 6.93
C VAL A 5 -15.96 -8.67 8.39
N ASN A 6 -14.70 -8.69 8.86
CA ASN A 6 -14.32 -9.13 10.20
C ASN A 6 -13.16 -8.29 10.71
N ARG A 7 -13.08 -8.13 12.05
CA ARG A 7 -11.97 -7.47 12.74
C ARG A 7 -11.59 -8.19 14.02
N PHE A 8 -10.29 -8.32 14.26
CA PHE A 8 -9.71 -8.90 15.47
C PHE A 8 -8.66 -7.96 16.03
N HIS A 9 -8.82 -7.58 17.29
CA HIS A 9 -7.88 -6.70 17.99
C HIS A 9 -7.02 -7.49 18.95
N PHE A 10 -5.71 -7.28 18.86
CA PHE A 10 -4.70 -7.81 19.76
C PHE A 10 -3.90 -6.64 20.35
N PRO A 11 -3.23 -6.81 21.51
CA PRO A 11 -2.47 -5.73 22.13
C PRO A 11 -1.44 -5.04 21.21
N ASN A 12 -0.89 -5.78 20.23
CA ASN A 12 0.19 -5.30 19.38
C ASN A 12 -0.18 -5.15 17.89
N ARG A 13 -1.40 -5.51 17.51
CA ARG A 13 -1.89 -5.44 16.12
C ARG A 13 -3.40 -5.55 16.05
N SER A 14 -3.97 -5.04 14.97
CA SER A 14 -5.34 -5.35 14.55
C SER A 14 -5.30 -6.10 13.23
N ILE A 15 -6.21 -7.04 13.03
CA ILE A 15 -6.37 -7.79 11.78
C ILE A 15 -7.78 -7.53 11.26
N TYR A 16 -7.88 -7.06 10.03
CA TYR A 16 -9.12 -6.83 9.33
C TYR A 16 -9.22 -7.77 8.13
N THR A 17 -10.43 -8.22 7.83
CA THR A 17 -10.75 -8.83 6.54
C THR A 17 -11.55 -7.83 5.75
N VAL A 18 -10.95 -7.25 4.71
CA VAL A 18 -11.59 -6.30 3.81
C VAL A 18 -12.14 -7.05 2.61
N ASN A 19 -13.42 -6.86 2.28
CA ASN A 19 -13.98 -7.30 1.01
C ASN A 19 -13.87 -6.17 -0.01
N LEU A 20 -13.27 -6.47 -1.16
CA LEU A 20 -13.28 -5.62 -2.34
C LEU A 20 -13.81 -6.44 -3.51
N HIS A 21 -15.08 -6.22 -3.86
CA HIS A 21 -15.75 -6.89 -5.00
C HIS A 21 -15.61 -8.41 -4.95
N GLY A 22 -15.90 -9.02 -3.79
CA GLY A 22 -15.81 -10.47 -3.59
C GLY A 22 -14.41 -10.97 -3.21
N THR A 23 -13.37 -10.17 -3.42
CA THR A 23 -12.00 -10.50 -3.02
C THR A 23 -11.78 -10.14 -1.55
N HIS A 24 -11.29 -11.11 -0.76
CA HIS A 24 -10.99 -10.90 0.65
C HIS A 24 -9.50 -10.60 0.84
N ILE A 25 -9.20 -9.43 1.40
CA ILE A 25 -7.85 -8.99 1.74
C ILE A 25 -7.66 -9.04 3.26
N ILE A 26 -6.63 -9.76 3.71
CA ILE A 26 -6.22 -9.79 5.10
C ILE A 26 -5.29 -8.63 5.38
N THR A 27 -5.77 -7.67 6.17
CA THR A 27 -5.07 -6.42 6.48
C THR A 27 -4.58 -6.43 7.92
N THR A 28 -3.26 -6.41 8.09
CA THR A 28 -2.61 -6.32 9.40
C THR A 28 -2.23 -4.87 9.68
N VAL A 29 -2.81 -4.27 10.72
CA VAL A 29 -2.44 -2.94 11.22
C VAL A 29 -1.56 -3.11 12.45
N THR A 30 -0.39 -2.48 12.47
CA THR A 30 0.52 -2.61 13.61
C THR A 30 1.51 -1.45 13.67
N ALA A 31 2.00 -1.14 14.87
CA ALA A 31 3.22 -0.37 15.09
C ALA A 31 4.38 -1.27 15.57
N THR A 32 4.19 -2.59 15.66
CA THR A 32 5.13 -3.50 16.31
C THR A 32 6.15 -4.07 15.32
N PRO A 33 7.47 -3.84 15.51
CA PRO A 33 8.50 -4.29 14.57
C PRO A 33 8.53 -5.80 14.34
N SER A 34 8.31 -6.61 15.37
CA SER A 34 8.32 -8.08 15.24
C SER A 34 7.15 -8.59 14.39
N ILE A 35 6.00 -7.94 14.44
CA ILE A 35 4.84 -8.26 13.60
C ILE A 35 5.14 -7.94 12.14
N VAL A 36 5.73 -6.78 11.83
CA VAL A 36 6.16 -6.42 10.47
C VAL A 36 7.16 -7.45 9.91
N ARG A 37 8.16 -7.84 10.71
CA ARG A 37 9.15 -8.85 10.32
C ARG A 37 8.50 -10.20 10.02
N LYS A 38 7.57 -10.63 10.89
CA LYS A 38 6.82 -11.89 10.72
C LYS A 38 5.93 -11.83 9.49
N TRP A 39 5.21 -10.73 9.30
CA TRP A 39 4.35 -10.50 8.13
C TRP A 39 5.17 -10.65 6.84
N LEU A 40 6.28 -9.92 6.69
CA LEU A 40 7.16 -10.04 5.51
C LEU A 40 7.68 -11.46 5.33
N SER A 41 8.14 -12.11 6.40
CA SER A 41 8.69 -13.47 6.30
C SER A 41 7.66 -14.46 5.78
N THR A 42 6.44 -14.40 6.30
CA THR A 42 5.35 -15.28 5.86
C THR A 42 4.88 -14.93 4.45
N THR A 43 4.66 -13.65 4.14
CA THR A 43 4.18 -13.20 2.82
C THR A 43 5.14 -13.60 1.70
N LEU A 44 6.45 -13.42 1.91
CA LEU A 44 7.47 -13.76 0.90
C LEU A 44 7.69 -15.27 0.81
N TYR A 45 7.58 -16.02 1.91
CA TYR A 45 7.70 -17.48 1.87
C TYR A 45 6.63 -18.14 0.98
N HIS A 46 5.38 -17.66 1.05
CA HIS A 46 4.28 -18.16 0.21
C HIS A 46 4.45 -17.84 -1.27
N ARG A 47 5.42 -16.98 -1.62
CA ARG A 47 5.68 -16.52 -2.97
C ARG A 47 7.15 -16.66 -3.35
N ARG A 48 7.85 -17.62 -2.73
CA ARG A 48 9.28 -17.87 -2.93
C ARG A 48 9.68 -18.24 -4.37
N TYR A 49 8.71 -18.50 -5.23
CA TYR A 49 8.89 -18.81 -6.65
C TYR A 49 8.61 -17.60 -7.56
N ASP A 50 8.18 -16.47 -7.00
CA ASP A 50 8.07 -15.20 -7.73
C ASP A 50 9.50 -14.62 -7.86
N ASN A 51 10.04 -14.51 -9.08
CA ASN A 51 11.39 -13.95 -9.31
C ASN A 51 11.46 -12.42 -9.09
N CYS A 52 10.32 -11.74 -9.08
CA CYS A 52 10.20 -10.29 -8.90
C CYS A 52 8.86 -9.98 -8.21
N PHE A 53 8.89 -9.19 -7.13
CA PHE A 53 7.67 -8.79 -6.44
C PHE A 53 7.15 -7.47 -6.97
N VAL A 54 5.95 -7.49 -7.54
CA VAL A 54 5.11 -6.28 -7.63
C VAL A 54 4.46 -6.07 -6.27
N VAL A 55 4.68 -4.90 -5.66
CA VAL A 55 4.21 -4.56 -4.32
C VAL A 55 3.39 -3.28 -4.41
N GLY A 56 2.11 -3.38 -4.06
CA GLY A 56 1.28 -2.18 -3.89
C GLY A 56 1.77 -1.38 -2.70
N LEU A 57 2.14 -0.12 -2.93
CA LEU A 57 2.64 0.82 -1.95
C LEU A 57 1.58 1.87 -1.66
N GLY A 58 1.45 2.22 -0.39
CA GLY A 58 0.79 3.45 0.04
C GLY A 58 1.60 4.12 1.15
N VAL A 59 1.59 5.44 1.19
CA VAL A 59 2.19 6.24 2.27
C VAL A 59 1.19 7.33 2.63
N GLN A 60 0.89 7.50 3.92
CA GLN A 60 -0.03 8.54 4.37
C GLN A 60 0.60 9.45 5.42
N TRP A 61 0.15 10.70 5.42
CA TRP A 61 0.57 11.75 6.34
C TRP A 61 -0.59 12.74 6.55
N THR A 62 -0.62 13.37 7.73
CA THR A 62 -1.62 14.38 8.09
C THR A 62 -1.32 15.71 7.38
N PRO A 63 -2.22 16.29 6.55
CA PRO A 63 -1.92 17.47 5.73
C PRO A 63 -1.70 18.79 6.50
N HIS A 64 -0.51 19.01 7.05
CA HIS A 64 -0.10 20.28 7.67
C HIS A 64 1.39 20.55 7.41
N GLY A 65 1.71 21.55 6.56
CA GLY A 65 3.08 21.85 6.14
C GLY A 65 3.68 20.73 5.27
N ASP A 66 4.94 20.36 5.55
CA ASP A 66 5.63 19.22 4.92
C ASP A 66 5.87 18.09 5.95
N PRO A 67 4.81 17.37 6.36
CA PRO A 67 4.92 16.36 7.41
C PRO A 67 5.68 15.12 6.91
N PRO A 68 6.37 14.39 7.80
CA PRO A 68 6.94 13.10 7.48
C PRO A 68 5.85 12.05 7.22
N ALA A 69 6.24 10.90 6.65
CA ALA A 69 5.35 9.74 6.57
C ALA A 69 4.91 9.25 7.96
N GLU A 70 3.61 9.03 8.14
CA GLU A 70 3.01 8.57 9.40
C GLU A 70 2.63 7.09 9.34
N THR A 71 2.29 6.60 8.14
CA THR A 71 2.03 5.20 7.88
C THR A 71 2.69 4.74 6.59
N LEU A 72 3.01 3.45 6.52
CA LEU A 72 3.45 2.74 5.32
C LEU A 72 2.51 1.55 5.07
N GLN A 73 1.99 1.45 3.85
CA GLN A 73 1.20 0.32 3.39
C GLN A 73 1.99 -0.53 2.41
N LEU A 74 1.96 -1.85 2.58
CA LEU A 74 2.49 -2.82 1.62
C LEU A 74 1.43 -3.87 1.33
N CYS A 75 1.08 -4.04 0.05
CA CYS A 75 0.15 -5.06 -0.39
C CYS A 75 0.80 -6.03 -1.38
N ILE A 76 0.70 -7.33 -1.09
CA ILE A 76 1.19 -8.41 -1.93
C ILE A 76 0.15 -9.52 -1.93
N GLY A 77 -0.52 -9.72 -3.06
CA GLY A 77 -1.66 -10.63 -3.14
C GLY A 77 -2.83 -10.17 -2.27
N HIS A 78 -3.41 -11.11 -1.52
CA HIS A 78 -4.54 -10.85 -0.63
C HIS A 78 -4.09 -10.46 0.78
N ARG A 79 -2.87 -9.94 0.93
CA ARG A 79 -2.31 -9.52 2.21
C ARG A 79 -1.90 -8.07 2.14
N CYS A 80 -2.41 -7.27 3.05
CA CYS A 80 -2.02 -5.88 3.25
C CYS A 80 -1.38 -5.73 4.63
N LEU A 81 -0.29 -4.98 4.71
CA LEU A 81 0.31 -4.50 5.95
C LEU A 81 0.10 -2.99 6.00
N ILE A 82 -0.39 -2.48 7.12
CA ILE A 82 -0.41 -1.07 7.46
C ILE A 82 0.50 -0.89 8.68
N PHE A 83 1.68 -0.32 8.47
CA PHE A 83 2.68 -0.08 9.49
C PHE A 83 2.61 1.38 9.96
N GLN A 84 2.24 1.61 11.22
CA GLN A 84 2.15 2.94 11.84
C GLN A 84 3.54 3.42 12.29
N LEU A 85 4.21 4.19 11.43
CA LEU A 85 5.58 4.67 11.62
C LEU A 85 5.73 5.64 12.80
N CYS A 86 4.68 6.42 13.12
CA CYS A 86 4.72 7.35 14.25
C CYS A 86 4.73 6.67 15.63
N TYR A 87 4.32 5.41 15.71
CA TYR A 87 4.13 4.68 16.96
C TYR A 87 5.11 3.52 17.14
N THR A 88 6.05 3.35 16.21
CA THR A 88 7.11 2.33 16.30
C THR A 88 8.40 2.97 16.82
N ASP A 89 9.11 2.25 17.69
CA ASP A 89 10.42 2.63 18.22
C ASP A 89 11.55 2.42 17.20
N ARG A 90 11.36 1.46 16.29
CA ARG A 90 12.34 1.12 15.25
C ARG A 90 11.67 0.50 14.03
N VAL A 91 12.42 0.40 12.95
CA VAL A 91 11.99 -0.33 11.76
C VAL A 91 12.84 -1.58 11.56
N PRO A 92 12.25 -2.79 11.39
CA PRO A 92 13.02 -4.01 11.22
C PRO A 92 13.97 -3.94 10.03
N LEU A 93 15.20 -4.46 10.22
CA LEU A 93 16.18 -4.59 9.13
C LEU A 93 15.62 -5.33 7.91
N LYS A 94 14.73 -6.32 8.12
CA LYS A 94 14.06 -7.04 7.03
C LYS A 94 13.20 -6.13 6.15
N LEU A 95 12.48 -5.16 6.74
CA LEU A 95 11.71 -4.18 5.96
C LEU A 95 12.65 -3.21 5.23
N ARG A 96 13.72 -2.75 5.88
CA ARG A 96 14.72 -1.88 5.22
C ARG A 96 15.35 -2.57 4.01
N ARG A 97 15.80 -3.82 4.16
CA ARG A 97 16.33 -4.62 3.05
C ARG A 97 15.30 -4.82 1.95
N PHE A 98 14.04 -5.08 2.31
CA PHE A 98 12.96 -5.26 1.34
C PHE A 98 12.71 -4.02 0.49
N LEU A 99 12.74 -2.82 1.08
CA LEU A 99 12.60 -1.54 0.36
C LEU A 99 13.82 -1.17 -0.49
N MET A 100 15.01 -1.69 -0.11
CA MET A 100 16.28 -1.45 -0.79
C MET A 100 16.63 -2.54 -1.82
N ASP A 101 15.78 -3.54 -1.99
CA ASP A 101 15.99 -4.63 -2.92
C ASP A 101 15.58 -4.19 -4.35
N PRO A 102 16.52 -4.14 -5.31
CA PRO A 102 16.26 -3.66 -6.66
C PRO A 102 15.29 -4.57 -7.44
N ASP A 103 15.17 -5.84 -7.06
CA ASP A 103 14.28 -6.81 -7.69
C ASP A 103 12.81 -6.56 -7.30
N ASN A 104 12.55 -5.80 -6.24
CA ASN A 104 11.19 -5.43 -5.86
C ASN A 104 10.72 -4.19 -6.63
N THR A 105 9.51 -4.26 -7.17
CA THR A 105 8.86 -3.14 -7.85
C THR A 105 7.69 -2.63 -7.02
N PHE A 106 7.89 -1.48 -6.38
CA PHE A 106 6.85 -0.78 -5.64
C PHE A 106 6.01 0.05 -6.61
N VAL A 107 4.69 -0.08 -6.51
CA VAL A 107 3.74 0.57 -7.42
C VAL A 107 2.69 1.32 -6.63
N GLY A 108 2.20 2.44 -7.16
CA GLY A 108 1.19 3.28 -6.52
C GLY A 108 0.54 4.25 -7.49
N PHE A 109 -0.29 5.14 -6.94
CA PHE A 109 -0.92 6.23 -7.69
C PHE A 109 -0.55 7.55 -7.05
N TRP A 110 -0.15 8.55 -7.85
CA TRP A 110 0.20 9.88 -7.34
C TRP A 110 1.33 9.86 -6.28
N ASN A 111 2.21 8.87 -6.35
CA ASN A 111 3.19 8.47 -5.32
C ASN A 111 4.57 9.14 -5.44
N HIS A 112 4.70 10.19 -6.26
CA HIS A 112 5.95 10.94 -6.47
C HIS A 112 6.60 11.48 -5.18
N SER A 113 5.82 11.68 -4.12
CA SER A 113 6.32 12.16 -2.82
C SER A 113 6.71 11.02 -1.85
N ASP A 114 6.26 9.78 -2.09
CA ASP A 114 6.31 8.69 -1.11
C ASP A 114 7.73 8.41 -0.62
N ARG A 115 8.70 8.30 -1.53
CA ARG A 115 10.10 8.05 -1.17
C ARG A 115 10.70 9.19 -0.34
N VAL A 116 10.42 10.44 -0.72
CA VAL A 116 10.91 11.61 0.03
C VAL A 116 10.27 11.68 1.41
N LYS A 117 8.97 11.40 1.52
CA LYS A 117 8.22 11.35 2.79
C LYS A 117 8.72 10.24 3.72
N LEU A 118 9.01 9.06 3.18
CA LEU A 118 9.59 7.94 3.92
C LEU A 118 11.01 8.26 4.40
N ARG A 119 11.85 8.86 3.55
CA ARG A 119 13.20 9.32 3.90
C ARG A 119 13.17 10.41 4.97
N GLY A 120 12.20 11.32 4.91
CA GLY A 120 11.98 12.39 5.88
C GLY A 120 11.38 11.94 7.21
N SER A 121 10.91 10.69 7.32
CA SER A 121 10.40 10.15 8.58
C SER A 121 11.48 10.04 9.66
N LEU A 122 11.05 9.96 10.93
CA LEU A 122 11.93 9.71 12.08
C LEU A 122 12.86 8.51 11.85
N HIS A 123 12.37 7.52 11.10
CA HIS A 123 13.07 6.27 10.83
C HIS A 123 14.00 6.33 9.61
N ARG A 124 14.03 7.44 8.85
CA ARG A 124 14.84 7.60 7.62
C ARG A 124 14.73 6.37 6.72
N LEU A 125 13.51 6.09 6.29
CA LEU A 125 13.21 4.87 5.57
C LEU A 125 13.52 5.07 4.08
N GLU A 126 14.60 4.46 3.63
CA GLU A 126 15.06 4.57 2.24
C GLU A 126 14.42 3.50 1.35
N MET A 127 14.30 3.85 0.06
CA MET A 127 13.92 2.93 -1.01
C MET A 127 14.99 2.98 -2.11
N CYS A 128 15.26 1.82 -2.72
CA CYS A 128 16.26 1.70 -3.79
C CYS A 128 15.91 2.60 -5.00
N LYS A 129 14.63 2.61 -5.38
CA LYS A 129 14.08 3.36 -6.51
C LYS A 129 12.76 4.02 -6.10
N ASP A 130 12.39 5.07 -6.82
CA ASP A 130 11.08 5.67 -6.68
C ASP A 130 9.99 4.65 -7.05
N PRO A 131 8.85 4.65 -6.35
CA PRO A 131 7.77 3.75 -6.71
C PRO A 131 7.20 4.15 -8.07
N VAL A 132 6.84 3.15 -8.87
CA VAL A 132 6.28 3.34 -10.21
C VAL A 132 4.89 3.97 -10.06
N ASP A 133 4.70 5.11 -10.70
CA ASP A 133 3.38 5.73 -10.79
C ASP A 133 2.58 5.07 -11.93
N LEU A 134 1.57 4.29 -11.57
CA LEU A 134 0.80 3.48 -12.50
C LEU A 134 0.04 4.35 -13.53
N ARG A 135 -0.24 5.62 -13.21
CA ARG A 135 -0.91 6.55 -14.14
C ARG A 135 -0.12 6.78 -15.42
N LEU A 136 1.20 6.60 -15.34
CA LEU A 136 2.13 6.83 -16.44
C LEU A 136 2.45 5.56 -17.23
N HIS A 137 2.04 4.39 -16.73
CA HIS A 137 2.47 3.09 -17.27
C HIS A 137 1.30 2.18 -17.69
N VAL A 138 0.07 2.51 -17.32
CA VAL A 138 -1.12 1.79 -17.80
C VAL A 138 -1.32 2.08 -19.29
N VAL A 139 -1.26 1.02 -20.10
CA VAL A 139 -1.64 1.04 -21.52
C VAL A 139 -3.07 0.55 -21.64
N THR A 140 -3.95 1.36 -22.21
CA THR A 140 -5.33 0.97 -22.51
C THR A 140 -5.46 0.50 -23.94
N GLU A 141 -6.53 -0.24 -24.24
CA GLU A 141 -6.88 -0.70 -25.60
C GLU A 141 -6.90 0.44 -26.64
N TYR A 142 -7.19 1.67 -26.21
CA TYR A 142 -7.29 2.85 -27.07
C TYR A 142 -6.11 3.83 -26.92
N HIS A 143 -5.00 3.43 -26.29
CA HIS A 143 -3.83 4.29 -26.04
C HIS A 143 -4.18 5.64 -25.37
N GLU A 144 -5.21 5.66 -24.52
CA GLU A 144 -5.62 6.87 -23.82
C GLU A 144 -4.55 7.30 -22.82
N ASN A 145 -4.33 8.62 -22.72
CA ASN A 145 -3.43 9.17 -21.72
C ASN A 145 -4.13 9.22 -20.34
N LEU A 146 -3.70 8.34 -19.43
CA LEU A 146 -4.23 8.26 -18.06
C LEU A 146 -3.37 9.00 -17.01
N SER A 147 -2.36 9.77 -17.44
CA SER A 147 -1.44 10.47 -16.51
C SER A 147 -2.15 11.40 -15.54
N ARG A 148 -3.28 12.00 -15.95
CA ARG A 148 -4.11 12.90 -15.14
C ARG A 148 -5.41 12.26 -14.64
N ALA A 149 -5.61 10.97 -14.92
CA ALA A 149 -6.82 10.28 -14.55
C ALA A 149 -6.91 10.10 -13.03
N GLN A 150 -8.14 10.12 -12.53
CA GLN A 150 -8.41 9.74 -11.14
C GLN A 150 -8.13 8.25 -10.97
N THR A 151 -7.62 7.85 -9.81
CA THR A 151 -7.31 6.44 -9.52
C THR A 151 -8.49 5.50 -9.78
N ARG A 152 -9.73 5.92 -9.45
CA ARG A 152 -10.94 5.13 -9.73
C ARG A 152 -11.14 4.82 -11.22
N VAL A 153 -10.77 5.75 -12.11
CA VAL A 153 -10.91 5.57 -13.57
C VAL A 153 -9.91 4.52 -14.05
N ILE A 154 -8.67 4.58 -13.55
CA ILE A 154 -7.62 3.62 -13.89
C ILE A 154 -8.00 2.23 -13.39
N VAL A 155 -8.44 2.13 -12.13
CA VAL A 155 -8.89 0.87 -11.54
C VAL A 155 -10.06 0.27 -12.33
N LYS A 156 -11.05 1.09 -12.70
CA LYS A 156 -12.19 0.62 -13.50
C LYS A 156 -11.76 0.11 -14.87
N LYS A 157 -10.84 0.80 -15.56
CA LYS A 157 -10.34 0.38 -16.87
C LYS A 157 -9.50 -0.89 -16.80
N CYS A 158 -8.64 -1.05 -15.79
CA CYS A 158 -7.77 -2.22 -15.68
C CYS A 158 -8.44 -3.44 -15.04
N LEU A 159 -9.31 -3.24 -14.05
CA LEU A 159 -9.85 -4.30 -13.19
C LEU A 159 -11.36 -4.52 -13.38
N GLY A 160 -12.04 -3.68 -14.17
CA GLY A 160 -13.45 -3.85 -14.53
C GLY A 160 -14.45 -3.43 -13.44
N TYR A 161 -14.00 -2.93 -12.29
CA TYR A 161 -14.87 -2.51 -11.20
C TYR A 161 -14.57 -1.10 -10.70
N ASP A 162 -15.61 -0.40 -10.23
CA ASP A 162 -15.46 0.93 -9.66
C ASP A 162 -15.08 0.86 -8.18
N VAL A 163 -14.22 1.78 -7.75
CA VAL A 163 -13.77 1.89 -6.37
C VAL A 163 -14.05 3.30 -5.90
N GLU A 164 -15.08 3.41 -5.08
CA GLU A 164 -15.36 4.63 -4.37
C GLU A 164 -14.22 4.93 -3.39
N ARG A 165 -13.66 6.13 -3.49
CA ARG A 165 -12.63 6.62 -2.58
C ARG A 165 -13.19 7.75 -1.75
N GLY A 166 -13.16 7.58 -0.43
CA GLY A 166 -13.27 8.70 0.49
C GLY A 166 -12.04 9.59 0.34
N ASN A 167 -12.06 10.54 -0.59
CA ASN A 167 -10.96 11.50 -0.78
C ASN A 167 -10.67 12.27 0.52
N ASP A 168 -11.68 12.47 1.36
CA ASP A 168 -11.54 13.11 2.67
C ASP A 168 -10.71 12.25 3.64
N VAL A 169 -10.77 10.92 3.51
CA VAL A 169 -9.98 9.98 4.33
C VAL A 169 -8.49 10.11 4.00
N SER A 170 -8.13 10.29 2.73
CA SER A 170 -6.73 10.49 2.31
C SER A 170 -6.08 11.69 3.00
N LYS A 171 -6.88 12.72 3.30
CA LYS A 171 -6.47 13.97 3.94
C LYS A 171 -6.77 14.01 5.44
N SER A 172 -7.19 12.89 6.03
CA SER A 172 -7.52 12.80 7.44
C SER A 172 -6.28 12.85 8.35
N TYR A 173 -6.52 12.81 9.67
CA TYR A 173 -5.46 12.75 10.67
C TYR A 173 -4.90 11.34 10.80
N TRP A 174 -3.75 11.08 10.16
CA TRP A 174 -3.09 9.77 10.13
C TRP A 174 -2.16 9.50 11.32
N ARG A 175 -1.84 10.53 12.12
CA ARG A 175 -1.08 10.40 13.38
C ARG A 175 -1.96 10.01 14.57
N VAL A 176 -2.83 9.03 14.36
CA VAL A 176 -3.69 8.49 15.42
C VAL A 176 -3.20 7.11 15.87
N GLY A 177 -3.28 6.84 17.17
CA GLY A 177 -2.79 5.59 17.76
C GLY A 177 -3.59 4.37 17.30
N VAL A 178 -4.89 4.57 17.04
CA VAL A 178 -5.81 3.57 16.50
C VAL A 178 -6.46 4.16 15.25
N LEU A 179 -6.14 3.61 14.08
CA LEU A 179 -6.74 4.02 12.81
C LEU A 179 -8.25 3.73 12.81
N SER A 180 -9.04 4.63 12.21
CA SER A 180 -10.46 4.38 11.98
C SER A 180 -10.67 3.27 10.96
N GLU A 181 -11.86 2.68 10.95
CA GLU A 181 -12.23 1.68 9.94
C GLU A 181 -12.14 2.25 8.52
N GLU A 182 -12.53 3.50 8.33
CA GLU A 182 -12.41 4.20 7.04
C GLU A 182 -10.95 4.36 6.61
N GLN A 183 -10.05 4.73 7.53
CA GLN A 183 -8.61 4.81 7.26
C GLN A 183 -8.03 3.45 6.89
N VAL A 184 -8.39 2.40 7.62
CA VAL A 184 -7.95 1.03 7.33
C VAL A 184 -8.47 0.57 5.97
N LEU A 185 -9.75 0.81 5.68
CA LEU A 185 -10.37 0.46 4.40
C LEU A 185 -9.70 1.21 3.24
N TYR A 186 -9.52 2.54 3.39
CA TYR A 186 -8.86 3.38 2.39
C TYR A 186 -7.44 2.89 2.09
N ALA A 187 -6.61 2.75 3.14
CA ALA A 187 -5.21 2.35 3.02
C ALA A 187 -5.06 0.93 2.42
N CYS A 188 -5.94 0.00 2.81
CA CYS A 188 -5.98 -1.34 2.26
C CYS A 188 -6.34 -1.33 0.77
N VAL A 189 -7.46 -0.68 0.43
CA VAL A 189 -7.98 -0.66 -0.94
C VAL A 189 -7.03 0.08 -1.88
N ASP A 190 -6.41 1.17 -1.43
CA ASP A 190 -5.42 1.93 -2.20
C ASP A 190 -4.22 1.06 -2.58
N ALA A 191 -3.56 0.47 -1.58
CA ALA A 191 -2.41 -0.40 -1.82
C ALA A 191 -2.79 -1.66 -2.60
N HIS A 192 -3.96 -2.26 -2.36
CA HIS A 192 -4.38 -3.46 -3.07
C HIS A 192 -4.73 -3.20 -4.54
N CYS A 193 -5.43 -2.11 -4.84
CA CYS A 193 -5.68 -1.69 -6.22
C CYS A 193 -4.38 -1.40 -6.97
N ALA A 194 -3.41 -0.75 -6.31
CA ALA A 194 -2.10 -0.51 -6.90
C ALA A 194 -1.38 -1.84 -7.22
N PHE A 195 -1.41 -2.80 -6.28
CA PHE A 195 -0.88 -4.14 -6.51
C PHE A 195 -1.52 -4.84 -7.72
N LEU A 196 -2.85 -4.86 -7.81
CA LEU A 196 -3.57 -5.52 -8.90
C LEU A 196 -3.31 -4.85 -10.25
N VAL A 197 -3.34 -3.52 -10.31
CA VAL A 197 -3.04 -2.78 -11.55
C VAL A 197 -1.57 -2.96 -11.97
N GLY A 198 -0.63 -2.93 -11.03
CA GLY A 198 0.77 -3.22 -11.33
C GLY A 198 0.97 -4.62 -11.89
N ARG A 199 0.28 -5.62 -11.33
CA ARG A 199 0.29 -7.01 -11.85
C ARG A 199 -0.32 -7.10 -13.24
N PHE A 200 -1.41 -6.38 -13.49
CA PHE A 200 -2.04 -6.29 -14.81
C PHE A 200 -1.06 -5.73 -15.86
N CYS A 201 -0.38 -4.62 -15.55
CA CYS A 201 0.64 -4.05 -16.43
C CYS A 201 1.80 -5.01 -16.72
N THR A 202 2.28 -5.77 -15.73
CA THR A 202 3.35 -6.76 -15.96
C THR A 202 2.90 -7.97 -16.78
N ALA A 203 1.61 -8.30 -16.77
CA ALA A 203 1.09 -9.42 -17.54
C ALA A 203 0.89 -9.07 -19.03
N LEU A 204 0.66 -7.79 -19.35
CA LEU A 204 0.53 -7.30 -20.73
C LEU A 204 1.87 -7.01 -21.41
N GLY A 205 2.98 -6.95 -20.65
CA GLY A 205 4.32 -6.69 -21.17
C GLY A 205 5.15 -7.94 -21.51
N ASN A 206 4.57 -9.13 -21.33
CA ASN A 206 5.11 -10.42 -21.76
C ASN A 206 4.21 -11.02 -22.86
#